data_AF-A0A662Y5R1-F1
#
_entry.id   AF-A0A662Y5R1-F1
#
_cell.length_a   1.000
_cell.length_b   1.000
_cell.length_c   1.000
_cell.angle_alpha   90.00
_cell.angle_beta   90.00
_cell.angle_gamma   90.00
#
_symmetry.space_group_name_H-M   'P 1'
#
loop_
_entity.id
_entity.type
_entity.pdbx_description
1 polymer ?
#
loop_
_entity_poly.entity_id
_entity_poly.type
_entity_poly.pdbx_seq_one_letter_code
_entity_poly.pdbx_strand_id
1 'polypeptide(L)'
;MSNSKQALLLNPEAWTSKQLDEWLKRFEDGRYAQFAGALKGRTGADVVRLSPTDWAQLTPQDLAMSLRFTLLGMVQVASHEESVTIVTDFVPFVSPGKASRVQSEPERVKPVKFPPMIEMPSVPVLICMVLLIIAAVLCFTVLRGPLEDVGINSENLVKYGSIPLVSVGFTYIHIWLALFMTFYPLGYVGCLQIPGTNTGFGWQGIVPHKGEKMARQAVKIMTRQLMQVSEVFSRIEPAEVVKELEPILFNTIQTVVEDMALKYSPELWAVLPAKVKEEIVEKVKEESPAHIEALMDEIRNNIEDVFDIEDMVVTNMCKDK
;
A
#
# COMPACT_ATOMS: atom_id res chain seq x y z
N MET A 1 4.06 48.77 -18.20
CA MET A 1 2.89 48.75 -17.30
C MET A 1 2.14 47.40 -17.23
N SER A 2 2.46 46.39 -18.05
CA SER A 2 1.75 45.08 -18.04
C SER A 2 2.24 44.09 -16.98
N ASN A 3 3.53 44.14 -16.61
CA ASN A 3 4.17 43.07 -15.82
C ASN A 3 3.76 43.06 -14.33
N SER A 4 3.47 44.22 -13.75
CA SER A 4 3.10 44.34 -12.33
C SER A 4 1.67 43.84 -12.03
N LYS A 5 0.78 43.87 -13.03
CA LYS A 5 -0.59 43.34 -12.90
C LYS A 5 -0.66 41.82 -13.03
N GLN A 6 0.26 41.21 -13.79
CA GLN A 6 0.39 39.75 -13.87
C GLN A 6 1.04 39.17 -12.60
N ALA A 7 2.03 39.84 -12.02
CA ALA A 7 2.69 39.40 -10.78
C ALA A 7 1.73 39.33 -9.56
N LEU A 8 0.70 40.19 -9.49
CA LEU A 8 -0.31 40.18 -8.43
C LEU A 8 -1.40 39.10 -8.63
N LEU A 9 -1.49 38.50 -9.81
CA LEU A 9 -2.43 37.40 -10.10
C LEU A 9 -1.87 36.02 -9.73
N LEU A 10 -0.58 35.92 -9.36
CA LEU A 10 -0.01 34.64 -8.99
C LEU A 10 -0.48 34.17 -7.62
N ASN A 11 -0.62 35.05 -6.62
CA ASN A 11 -0.95 34.64 -5.25
C ASN A 11 -2.39 35.03 -4.83
N PRO A 12 -3.34 34.06 -4.82
CA PRO A 12 -4.69 34.28 -4.32
C PRO A 12 -4.77 34.76 -2.87
N GLU A 13 -3.81 34.44 -2.01
CA GLU A 13 -3.84 34.90 -0.61
C GLU A 13 -3.71 36.43 -0.48
N ALA A 14 -3.07 37.08 -1.45
CA ALA A 14 -2.85 38.53 -1.44
C ALA A 14 -4.01 39.34 -2.03
N TRP A 15 -5.11 38.70 -2.47
CA TRP A 15 -6.20 39.39 -3.16
C TRP A 15 -7.13 40.14 -2.21
N THR A 16 -7.42 41.40 -2.55
CA THR A 16 -8.50 42.16 -1.93
C THR A 16 -9.87 41.67 -2.41
N SER A 17 -10.92 41.94 -1.63
CA SER A 17 -12.29 41.49 -1.96
C SER A 17 -12.81 41.99 -3.32
N LYS A 18 -12.38 43.19 -3.76
CA LYS A 18 -12.71 43.72 -5.10
C LYS A 18 -11.97 42.99 -6.21
N GLN A 19 -10.70 42.63 -5.99
CA GLN A 19 -9.88 41.89 -6.96
C GLN A 19 -10.37 40.45 -7.13
N LEU A 20 -10.78 39.81 -6.03
CA LEU A 20 -11.39 38.49 -6.08
C LEU A 20 -12.68 38.51 -6.91
N ASP A 21 -13.56 39.50 -6.71
CA ASP A 21 -14.79 39.64 -7.50
C ASP A 21 -14.52 39.90 -8.99
N GLU A 22 -13.55 40.76 -9.30
CA GLU A 22 -13.13 41.01 -10.69
C GLU A 22 -12.52 39.76 -11.34
N TRP A 23 -11.74 38.98 -10.58
CA TRP A 23 -11.14 37.75 -11.06
C TRP A 23 -12.19 36.67 -11.34
N LEU A 24 -13.14 36.44 -10.43
CA LEU A 24 -14.23 35.46 -10.60
C LEU A 24 -15.07 35.72 -11.85
N LYS A 25 -15.23 37.00 -12.22
CA LYS A 25 -15.97 37.43 -13.43
C LYS A 25 -15.16 37.34 -14.71
N ARG A 26 -13.83 37.37 -14.64
CA ARG A 26 -12.94 37.43 -15.81
C ARG A 26 -12.28 36.10 -16.14
N PHE A 27 -12.05 35.25 -15.14
CA PHE A 27 -11.34 33.99 -15.30
C PHE A 27 -12.21 32.95 -16.00
N GLU A 28 -11.64 32.25 -16.99
CA GLU A 28 -12.33 31.29 -17.87
C GLU A 28 -13.69 31.80 -18.38
N ASP A 29 -13.69 32.97 -19.03
CA ASP A 29 -14.89 33.61 -19.60
C ASP A 29 -16.03 33.87 -18.60
N GLY A 30 -15.71 34.01 -17.31
CA GLY A 30 -16.66 34.32 -16.26
C GLY A 30 -17.40 33.10 -15.69
N ARG A 31 -16.84 31.90 -15.86
CA ARG A 31 -17.37 30.63 -15.33
C ARG A 31 -17.70 30.68 -13.83
N TYR A 32 -16.96 31.49 -13.06
CA TYR A 32 -17.12 31.59 -11.61
C TYR A 32 -17.93 32.82 -11.14
N ALA A 33 -18.51 33.60 -12.06
CA ALA A 33 -19.26 34.81 -11.76
C ALA A 33 -20.47 34.56 -10.83
N GLN A 34 -21.06 33.37 -10.89
CA GLN A 34 -22.17 32.97 -10.01
C GLN A 34 -21.80 32.96 -8.51
N PHE A 35 -20.52 32.72 -8.18
CA PHE A 35 -20.05 32.68 -6.80
C PHE A 35 -19.70 34.06 -6.24
N ALA A 36 -19.67 35.10 -7.09
CA ALA A 36 -19.44 36.48 -6.66
C ALA A 36 -20.45 36.95 -5.61
N GLY A 37 -21.70 36.47 -5.67
CA GLY A 37 -22.72 36.78 -4.67
C GLY A 37 -22.46 36.10 -3.33
N ALA A 38 -22.10 34.82 -3.33
CA ALA A 38 -21.87 34.02 -2.14
C ALA A 38 -20.54 34.36 -1.42
N LEU A 39 -19.52 34.77 -2.18
CA LEU A 39 -18.20 35.15 -1.67
C LEU A 39 -18.03 36.66 -1.48
N LYS A 40 -19.13 37.43 -1.54
CA LYS A 40 -19.12 38.87 -1.45
C LYS A 40 -18.51 39.35 -0.13
N GLY A 41 -17.44 40.14 -0.23
CA GLY A 41 -16.77 40.75 0.93
C GLY A 41 -15.66 39.90 1.56
N ARG A 42 -15.43 38.67 1.10
CA ARG A 42 -14.30 37.84 1.55
C ARG A 42 -13.01 38.22 0.84
N THR A 43 -11.88 38.09 1.53
CA THR A 43 -10.55 38.26 0.92
C THR A 43 -10.12 36.96 0.24
N GLY A 44 -9.11 37.01 -0.64
CA GLY A 44 -8.62 35.80 -1.30
C GLY A 44 -8.04 34.78 -0.33
N ALA A 45 -7.36 35.22 0.74
CA ALA A 45 -6.89 34.34 1.82
C ALA A 45 -8.05 33.64 2.56
N ASP A 46 -9.15 34.35 2.80
CA ASP A 46 -10.33 33.77 3.45
C ASP A 46 -10.95 32.67 2.59
N VAL A 47 -10.96 32.85 1.26
CA VAL A 47 -11.52 31.87 0.33
C VAL A 47 -10.62 30.65 0.18
N VAL A 48 -9.29 30.82 0.13
CA VAL A 48 -8.34 29.70 0.09
C VAL A 48 -8.45 28.84 1.35
N ARG A 49 -8.64 29.47 2.52
CA ARG A 49 -8.71 28.78 3.83
C ARG A 49 -10.10 28.33 4.23
N LEU A 50 -11.07 28.38 3.30
CA LEU A 50 -12.43 27.93 3.56
C LEU A 50 -12.48 26.46 3.98
N SER A 51 -13.26 26.18 5.01
CA SER A 51 -13.46 24.82 5.50
C SER A 51 -14.20 23.96 4.46
N PRO A 52 -14.02 22.63 4.45
CA PRO A 52 -14.73 21.75 3.54
C PRO A 52 -16.27 21.86 3.66
N THR A 53 -16.78 22.16 4.86
CA THR A 53 -18.21 22.34 5.12
C THR A 53 -18.76 23.62 4.49
N ASP A 54 -17.96 24.68 4.41
CA ASP A 54 -18.37 25.93 3.79
C ASP A 54 -18.31 25.85 2.26
N TRP A 55 -17.34 25.11 1.72
CA TRP A 55 -17.29 24.78 0.29
C TRP A 55 -18.50 23.94 -0.15
N ALA A 56 -18.97 23.02 0.70
CA ALA A 56 -20.13 22.17 0.41
C ALA A 56 -21.45 22.95 0.33
N GLN A 57 -21.52 24.15 0.92
CA GLN A 57 -22.70 25.03 0.89
C GLN A 57 -22.80 25.84 -0.42
N LEU A 58 -21.73 25.91 -1.21
CA LEU A 58 -21.73 26.61 -2.49
C LEU A 58 -22.37 25.71 -3.57
N THR A 59 -23.44 26.20 -4.19
CA THR A 59 -24.11 25.53 -5.30
C THR A 59 -23.84 26.28 -6.60
N PRO A 60 -23.55 25.58 -7.73
CA PRO A 60 -23.35 24.13 -7.91
C PRO A 60 -21.99 23.61 -7.39
N GLN A 61 -21.98 22.40 -6.82
CA GLN A 61 -20.81 21.82 -6.12
C GLN A 61 -19.63 21.52 -7.06
N ASP A 62 -19.88 21.09 -8.29
CA ASP A 62 -18.82 20.77 -9.25
C ASP A 62 -17.95 21.99 -9.58
N LEU A 63 -18.59 23.15 -9.76
CA LEU A 63 -17.92 24.42 -10.02
C LEU A 63 -17.27 25.00 -8.75
N ALA A 64 -17.81 24.70 -7.57
CA ALA A 64 -17.20 25.10 -6.30
C ALA A 64 -15.90 24.31 -6.05
N MET A 65 -15.91 23.01 -6.34
CA MET A 65 -14.72 22.16 -6.26
C MET A 65 -13.66 22.58 -7.29
N SER A 66 -14.05 22.85 -8.54
CA SER A 66 -13.11 23.32 -9.55
C SER A 66 -12.48 24.66 -9.18
N LEU A 67 -13.26 25.60 -8.62
CA LEU A 67 -12.76 26.86 -8.11
C LEU A 67 -11.74 26.65 -6.98
N ARG A 68 -12.06 25.77 -6.02
CA ARG A 68 -11.17 25.43 -4.91
C ARG A 68 -9.84 24.90 -5.41
N PHE A 69 -9.84 23.93 -6.32
CA PHE A 69 -8.61 23.36 -6.87
C PHE A 69 -7.81 24.37 -7.69
N THR A 70 -8.49 25.24 -8.44
CA THR A 70 -7.85 26.31 -9.19
C THR A 70 -7.12 27.28 -8.26
N LEU A 71 -7.79 27.74 -7.19
CA LEU A 71 -7.19 28.63 -6.20
C LEU A 71 -6.03 27.96 -5.45
N LEU A 72 -6.18 26.70 -5.07
CA LEU A 72 -5.12 25.93 -4.40
C LEU A 72 -3.89 25.77 -5.30
N GLY A 73 -4.11 25.42 -6.57
CA GLY A 73 -3.03 25.30 -7.56
C GLY A 73 -2.31 26.62 -7.79
N MET A 74 -3.03 27.74 -7.85
CA MET A 74 -2.43 29.07 -7.95
C MET A 74 -1.58 29.43 -6.71
N VAL A 75 -2.06 29.11 -5.50
CA VAL A 75 -1.28 29.31 -4.27
C VAL A 75 0.00 28.48 -4.29
N GLN A 76 -0.06 27.22 -4.72
CA GLN A 76 1.10 26.33 -4.81
C GLN A 76 2.12 26.82 -5.85
N VAL A 77 1.66 27.36 -6.98
CA VAL A 77 2.55 27.99 -7.98
C VAL A 77 3.19 29.27 -7.45
N ALA A 78 2.47 30.05 -6.65
CA ALA A 78 3.00 31.30 -6.09
C ALA A 78 3.93 31.12 -4.89
N SER A 79 3.80 30.04 -4.12
CA SER A 79 4.62 29.82 -2.93
C SER A 79 6.06 29.42 -3.21
N HIS A 80 6.46 29.21 -4.48
CA HIS A 80 7.84 28.91 -4.90
C HIS A 80 8.57 27.92 -3.96
N GLU A 81 7.87 26.88 -3.54
CA GLU A 81 8.52 25.70 -2.93
C GLU A 81 8.79 24.69 -4.04
N GLU A 82 10.07 24.43 -4.24
CA GLU A 82 10.68 23.53 -5.22
C GLU A 82 10.40 22.05 -4.91
N SER A 83 9.18 21.71 -4.48
CA SER A 83 8.73 20.34 -4.28
C SER A 83 7.44 20.11 -5.08
N VAL A 84 7.59 19.45 -6.22
CA VAL A 84 6.49 18.86 -6.97
C VAL A 84 5.94 17.68 -6.16
N THR A 85 5.16 17.97 -5.12
CA THR A 85 4.10 17.08 -4.68
C THR A 85 2.85 17.48 -5.45
N ILE A 86 2.63 16.80 -6.56
CA ILE A 86 1.32 16.75 -7.21
C ILE A 86 0.38 16.17 -6.15
N VAL A 87 -0.38 17.04 -5.49
CA VAL A 87 -1.51 16.65 -4.64
C VAL A 87 -2.64 16.25 -5.58
N THR A 88 -2.50 15.08 -6.19
CA THR A 88 -3.65 14.33 -6.70
C THR A 88 -4.30 13.64 -5.50
N ASP A 89 -5.05 14.41 -4.71
CA ASP A 89 -6.11 13.84 -3.88
C ASP A 89 -7.25 13.37 -4.84
N PHE A 90 -6.97 12.32 -5.62
CA PHE A 90 -8.03 11.48 -6.18
C PHE A 90 -8.68 10.78 -5.00
N VAL A 91 -9.85 11.28 -4.60
CA VAL A 91 -10.72 10.59 -3.64
C VAL A 91 -11.29 9.36 -4.36
N PRO A 92 -10.93 8.12 -3.97
CA PRO A 92 -11.75 6.99 -4.36
C PRO A 92 -13.09 7.14 -3.62
N PHE A 93 -14.20 6.84 -4.28
CA PHE A 93 -15.52 6.85 -3.67
C PHE A 93 -15.58 5.77 -2.56
N VAL A 94 -15.13 6.10 -1.35
CA VAL A 94 -15.16 5.23 -0.18
C VAL A 94 -16.31 5.68 0.72
N SER A 95 -17.19 4.74 1.02
CA SER A 95 -18.34 4.85 1.94
C SER A 95 -17.93 5.50 3.29
N PRO A 96 -18.82 6.26 3.96
CA PRO A 96 -18.43 7.11 5.08
C PRO A 96 -18.14 6.29 6.33
N GLY A 97 -16.87 6.00 6.55
CA GLY A 97 -16.36 5.35 7.75
C GLY A 97 -14.91 5.76 8.01
N LYS A 98 -14.74 6.83 8.80
CA LYS A 98 -13.50 7.30 9.47
C LYS A 98 -12.16 6.94 8.79
N ALA A 99 -11.54 7.91 8.14
CA ALA A 99 -10.09 7.89 7.89
C ALA A 99 -9.48 9.22 8.34
N SER A 100 -8.74 9.17 9.45
CA SER A 100 -7.83 10.21 9.89
C SER A 100 -6.48 9.95 9.22
N ARG A 101 -5.90 10.97 8.60
CA ARG A 101 -4.64 10.92 7.84
C ARG A 101 -3.47 10.83 8.82
N VAL A 102 -2.85 9.65 8.92
CA VAL A 102 -1.60 9.43 9.67
C VAL A 102 -0.47 9.32 8.65
N GLN A 103 0.56 10.15 8.80
CA GLN A 103 1.86 9.95 8.14
C GLN A 103 2.40 8.59 8.57
N SER A 104 2.39 7.62 7.67
CA SER A 104 2.93 6.29 7.95
C SER A 104 4.45 6.30 7.80
N GLU A 105 5.15 6.41 8.93
CA GLU A 105 6.33 5.54 9.13
C GLU A 105 5.95 4.11 8.71
N PRO A 106 6.87 3.28 8.18
CA PRO A 106 6.53 1.91 7.80
C PRO A 106 5.86 1.24 9.00
N GLU A 107 4.53 1.07 8.91
CA GLU A 107 3.73 0.58 10.02
C GLU A 107 4.23 -0.83 10.27
N ARG A 108 4.98 -1.03 11.36
CA ARG A 108 5.38 -2.37 11.79
C ARG A 108 4.11 -3.19 11.82
N VAL A 109 4.00 -4.12 10.86
CA VAL A 109 2.81 -4.93 10.67
C VAL A 109 2.57 -5.61 12.01
N LYS A 110 1.42 -5.29 12.64
CA LYS A 110 1.10 -5.89 13.94
C LYS A 110 1.14 -7.40 13.73
N PRO A 111 1.94 -8.15 14.50
CA PRO A 111 2.13 -9.57 14.25
C PRO A 111 0.78 -10.25 14.33
N VAL A 112 0.50 -11.11 13.34
CA VAL A 112 -0.74 -11.88 13.27
C VAL A 112 -0.91 -12.64 14.58
N LYS A 113 -1.96 -12.30 15.33
CA LYS A 113 -2.29 -13.03 16.55
C LYS A 113 -2.69 -14.44 16.17
N PHE A 114 -2.04 -15.42 16.79
CA PHE A 114 -2.36 -16.82 16.57
C PHE A 114 -3.85 -17.09 16.83
N PRO A 115 -4.52 -17.94 16.04
CA PRO A 115 -5.93 -18.21 16.23
C PRO A 115 -6.19 -18.67 17.68
N PRO A 116 -7.18 -18.07 18.36
CA PRO A 116 -7.51 -18.45 19.73
C PRO A 116 -7.92 -19.93 19.76
N MET A 117 -7.60 -20.63 20.85
CA MET A 117 -8.00 -22.02 21.07
C MET A 117 -9.53 -22.22 21.01
N ILE A 118 -10.30 -21.15 21.13
CA ILE A 118 -11.76 -21.19 21.08
C ILE A 118 -12.20 -20.02 20.21
N GLU A 119 -12.49 -20.28 18.95
CA GLU A 119 -13.32 -19.39 18.15
C GLU A 119 -14.77 -19.60 18.55
N MET A 120 -15.49 -18.51 18.84
CA MET A 120 -16.92 -18.61 19.15
C MET A 120 -17.65 -19.09 17.89
N PRO A 121 -18.30 -20.27 17.92
CA PRO A 121 -18.96 -20.80 16.74
C PRO A 121 -20.11 -19.87 16.32
N SER A 122 -20.46 -19.90 15.04
CA SER A 122 -21.60 -19.14 14.52
C SER A 122 -22.88 -19.50 15.28
N VAL A 123 -23.77 -18.51 15.45
CA VAL A 123 -25.05 -18.64 16.17
C VAL A 123 -25.85 -19.91 15.80
N PRO A 124 -26.00 -20.31 14.52
CA PRO A 124 -26.74 -21.55 14.20
C PRO A 124 -26.04 -22.82 14.69
N VAL A 125 -24.70 -22.87 14.66
CA VAL A 125 -23.94 -24.02 15.17
C VAL A 125 -24.05 -24.09 16.70
N LEU A 126 -24.04 -22.93 17.37
CA LEU A 126 -24.27 -22.84 18.80
C LEU A 126 -25.65 -23.37 19.18
N ILE A 127 -26.70 -22.99 18.43
CA ILE A 127 -28.08 -23.49 18.64
C ILE A 127 -28.14 -25.00 18.42
N CYS A 128 -27.55 -25.54 17.35
CA CYS A 128 -27.48 -26.98 17.11
C CYS A 128 -26.73 -27.73 18.21
N MET A 129 -25.62 -27.21 18.71
CA MET A 129 -24.86 -27.80 19.82
C MET A 129 -25.69 -27.81 21.11
N VAL A 130 -26.38 -26.71 21.42
CA VAL A 130 -27.29 -26.62 22.57
C VAL A 130 -28.46 -27.60 22.43
N LEU A 131 -29.07 -27.71 21.24
CA LEU A 131 -30.13 -28.69 20.97
C LEU A 131 -29.63 -30.13 21.09
N LEU A 132 -28.41 -30.44 20.63
CA LEU A 132 -27.78 -31.76 20.79
C LEU A 132 -27.52 -32.09 22.26
N ILE A 133 -27.04 -31.12 23.04
CA ILE A 133 -26.82 -31.28 24.48
C ILE A 133 -28.16 -31.49 25.20
N ILE A 134 -29.19 -30.72 24.86
CA ILE A 134 -30.55 -30.88 25.41
C ILE A 134 -31.12 -32.25 25.03
N ALA A 135 -30.97 -32.69 23.78
CA ALA A 135 -31.41 -34.01 23.32
C ALA A 135 -30.66 -35.14 24.04
N ALA A 136 -29.36 -35.01 24.26
CA ALA A 136 -28.58 -35.95 25.05
C ALA A 136 -29.06 -36.00 26.51
N VAL A 137 -29.27 -34.85 27.16
CA VAL A 137 -29.77 -34.78 28.54
C VAL A 137 -31.19 -35.35 28.64
N LEU A 138 -32.07 -35.08 27.68
CA LEU A 138 -33.42 -35.66 27.63
C LEU A 138 -33.39 -37.18 27.44
N CYS A 139 -32.46 -37.69 26.62
CA CYS A 139 -32.23 -39.12 26.43
C CYS A 139 -31.75 -39.78 27.75
N PHE A 140 -30.91 -39.10 28.53
CA PHE A 140 -30.42 -39.58 29.82
C PHE A 140 -31.43 -39.44 30.98
N THR A 141 -32.35 -38.46 30.94
CA THR A 141 -33.27 -38.14 32.06
C THR A 141 -34.69 -38.67 31.86
N VAL A 142 -35.26 -38.55 30.65
CA VAL A 142 -36.68 -38.84 30.37
C VAL A 142 -36.88 -40.21 29.71
N LEU A 143 -36.00 -40.63 28.82
CA LEU A 143 -36.13 -41.92 28.11
C LEU A 143 -35.55 -43.13 28.88
N ARG A 144 -35.22 -42.97 30.17
CA ARG A 144 -34.61 -44.04 30.98
C ARG A 144 -35.48 -45.29 31.08
N GLY A 145 -36.80 -45.13 31.24
CA GLY A 145 -37.77 -46.24 31.32
C GLY A 145 -37.92 -47.01 30.00
N PRO A 146 -38.26 -46.36 28.87
CA PRO A 146 -38.43 -47.05 27.58
C PRO A 146 -37.16 -47.70 27.02
N LEU A 147 -35.95 -47.21 27.39
CA LEU A 147 -34.69 -47.83 26.98
C LEU A 147 -34.34 -49.09 27.81
N GLU A 148 -34.82 -49.17 29.05
CA GLU A 148 -34.63 -50.32 29.93
C GLU A 148 -35.45 -51.53 29.41
N ASP A 149 -36.65 -51.28 28.88
CA ASP A 149 -37.51 -52.28 28.23
C ASP A 149 -36.94 -52.84 26.91
N VAL A 150 -35.98 -52.13 26.29
CA VAL A 150 -35.27 -52.53 25.06
C VAL A 150 -33.90 -53.17 25.39
N GLY A 151 -33.57 -53.35 26.68
CA GLY A 151 -32.38 -54.06 27.14
C GLY A 151 -31.07 -53.25 27.12
N ILE A 152 -31.16 -51.91 27.01
CA ILE A 152 -29.97 -51.04 27.02
C ILE A 152 -29.71 -50.54 28.44
N ASN A 153 -28.77 -51.19 29.12
CA ASN A 153 -28.29 -50.77 30.44
C ASN A 153 -27.77 -49.33 30.41
N SER A 154 -28.23 -48.50 31.35
CA SER A 154 -27.84 -47.09 31.49
C SER A 154 -26.32 -46.88 31.60
N GLU A 155 -25.60 -47.86 32.15
CA GLU A 155 -24.13 -47.85 32.22
C GLU A 155 -23.46 -47.99 30.84
N ASN A 156 -24.05 -48.77 29.93
CA ASN A 156 -23.53 -48.97 28.57
C ASN A 156 -23.77 -47.73 27.71
N LEU A 157 -24.90 -47.03 27.91
CA LEU A 157 -25.19 -45.79 27.20
C LEU A 157 -24.18 -44.68 27.53
N VAL A 158 -23.80 -44.56 28.82
CA VAL A 158 -22.74 -43.62 29.24
C VAL A 158 -21.39 -44.03 28.64
N LYS A 159 -21.04 -45.31 28.66
CA LYS A 159 -19.79 -45.81 28.07
C LYS A 159 -19.71 -45.49 26.58
N TYR A 160 -20.69 -45.91 25.78
CA TYR A 160 -20.66 -45.70 24.33
C TYR A 160 -20.82 -44.23 23.92
N GLY A 161 -21.59 -43.42 24.67
CA GLY A 161 -21.72 -41.98 24.43
C GLY A 161 -20.44 -41.20 24.75
N SER A 162 -19.66 -41.63 25.74
CA SER A 162 -18.40 -40.98 26.10
C SER A 162 -17.30 -41.15 25.05
N ILE A 163 -17.31 -42.25 24.29
CA ILE A 163 -16.29 -42.55 23.26
C ILE A 163 -16.19 -41.43 22.20
N PRO A 164 -17.26 -41.05 21.46
CA PRO A 164 -17.18 -39.99 20.47
C PRO A 164 -16.92 -38.62 21.09
N LEU A 165 -17.43 -38.34 22.29
CA LEU A 165 -17.21 -37.05 22.96
C LEU A 165 -15.73 -36.86 23.32
N VAL A 166 -15.10 -37.87 23.93
CA VAL A 166 -13.67 -37.86 24.26
C VAL A 166 -12.84 -37.83 22.98
N SER A 167 -13.24 -38.58 21.94
CA SER A 167 -12.54 -38.59 20.65
C SER A 167 -12.53 -37.21 19.99
N VAL A 168 -13.66 -36.49 19.98
CA VAL A 168 -13.75 -35.14 19.41
C VAL A 168 -12.91 -34.15 20.21
N GLY A 169 -13.04 -34.17 21.54
CA GLY A 169 -12.24 -33.30 22.41
C GLY A 169 -10.74 -33.54 22.26
N PHE A 170 -10.32 -34.80 22.24
CA PHE A 170 -8.93 -35.18 22.02
C PHE A 170 -8.41 -34.75 20.64
N THR A 171 -9.18 -35.01 19.58
CA THR A 171 -8.80 -34.64 18.20
C THR A 171 -8.64 -33.12 18.07
N TYR A 172 -9.56 -32.36 18.66
CA TYR A 172 -9.50 -30.90 18.64
C TYR A 172 -8.24 -30.37 19.36
N ILE A 173 -8.02 -30.82 20.60
CA ILE A 173 -6.85 -30.41 21.40
C ILE A 173 -5.55 -30.83 20.71
N HIS A 174 -5.49 -32.03 20.15
CA HIS A 174 -4.31 -32.53 19.45
C HIS A 174 -3.98 -31.71 18.20
N ILE A 175 -4.98 -31.40 17.36
CA ILE A 175 -4.78 -30.56 16.15
C ILE A 175 -4.37 -29.15 16.54
N TRP A 176 -5.01 -28.56 17.56
CA TRP A 176 -4.66 -27.22 18.04
C TRP A 176 -3.22 -27.17 18.57
N LEU A 177 -2.81 -28.17 19.37
CA LEU A 177 -1.45 -28.26 19.90
C LEU A 177 -0.43 -28.48 18.77
N ALA A 178 -0.76 -29.30 17.77
CA ALA A 178 0.09 -29.50 16.60
C ALA A 178 0.29 -28.18 15.84
N LEU A 179 -0.79 -27.42 15.60
CA LEU A 179 -0.70 -26.12 14.95
C LEU A 179 0.11 -25.13 15.80
N PHE A 180 -0.08 -25.11 17.12
CA PHE A 180 0.72 -24.26 17.99
C PHE A 180 2.22 -24.58 17.88
N MET A 181 2.56 -25.86 17.85
CA MET A 181 3.93 -26.36 17.73
C MET A 181 4.57 -26.11 16.36
N THR A 182 3.80 -25.93 15.28
CA THR A 182 4.39 -25.60 13.95
C THR A 182 4.87 -24.16 13.85
N PHE A 183 4.25 -23.23 14.59
CA PHE A 183 4.60 -21.81 14.57
C PHE A 183 5.46 -21.39 15.76
N TYR A 184 5.26 -21.97 16.95
CA TYR A 184 5.99 -21.59 18.16
C TYR A 184 7.01 -22.65 18.60
N PRO A 185 8.15 -22.21 19.17
CA PRO A 185 8.61 -20.83 19.35
C PRO A 185 9.17 -20.22 18.05
N LEU A 186 9.05 -18.89 17.94
CA LEU A 186 9.51 -18.12 16.78
C LEU A 186 11.05 -18.14 16.64
N GLY A 187 11.74 -18.01 17.77
CA GLY A 187 13.18 -18.19 17.88
C GLY A 187 13.54 -19.62 18.31
N TYR A 188 14.78 -20.01 18.06
CA TYR A 188 15.32 -21.26 18.57
C TYR A 188 15.41 -21.20 20.11
N VAL A 189 14.80 -22.16 20.79
CA VAL A 189 14.87 -22.30 22.24
C VAL A 189 15.55 -23.63 22.57
N GLY A 190 16.75 -23.60 23.15
CA GLY A 190 17.53 -24.80 23.44
C GLY A 190 18.89 -24.53 24.06
N CYS A 191 19.53 -25.58 24.57
CA CYS A 191 20.91 -25.55 25.07
C CYS A 191 21.80 -26.32 24.08
N LEU A 192 22.97 -25.77 23.72
CA LEU A 192 23.82 -26.15 22.56
C LEU A 192 23.28 -25.73 21.19
N GLN A 193 23.03 -24.44 20.97
CA GLN A 193 22.94 -23.93 19.60
C GLN A 193 24.34 -23.89 18.99
N ILE A 194 24.55 -24.57 17.86
CA ILE A 194 25.80 -24.44 17.10
C ILE A 194 25.80 -23.03 16.47
N PRO A 195 26.83 -22.20 16.72
CA PRO A 195 26.87 -20.85 16.17
C PRO A 195 26.88 -20.91 14.63
N GLY A 196 25.90 -20.27 14.00
CA GLY A 196 25.72 -20.26 12.54
C GLY A 196 24.74 -21.32 11.99
N THR A 197 24.11 -22.15 12.83
CA THR A 197 23.08 -23.09 12.39
C THR A 197 21.95 -23.16 13.41
N ASN A 198 20.68 -23.20 12.96
CA ASN A 198 19.52 -23.44 13.84
C ASN A 198 19.44 -24.92 14.28
N THR A 199 20.58 -25.56 14.55
CA THR A 199 20.71 -26.99 14.85
C THR A 199 21.43 -27.15 16.18
N GLY A 200 20.81 -27.91 17.09
CA GLY A 200 21.24 -28.11 18.47
C GLY A 200 20.19 -28.86 19.28
N PHE A 201 20.37 -29.01 20.59
CA PHE A 201 19.35 -29.54 21.51
C PHE A 201 18.30 -28.47 21.86
N GLY A 202 17.32 -28.29 20.98
CA GLY A 202 16.30 -27.26 21.13
C GLY A 202 15.10 -27.47 20.21
N TRP A 203 14.07 -26.67 20.44
CA TRP A 203 12.82 -26.70 19.70
C TRP A 203 12.57 -25.33 19.07
N GLN A 204 12.13 -25.35 17.81
CA GLN A 204 11.68 -24.18 17.06
C GLN A 204 10.53 -24.62 16.17
N GLY A 205 9.54 -23.75 15.97
CA GLY A 205 8.47 -24.01 15.00
C GLY A 205 9.04 -24.31 13.61
N ILE A 206 8.48 -25.29 12.91
CA ILE A 206 8.94 -25.69 11.58
C ILE A 206 8.82 -24.54 10.55
N VAL A 207 7.78 -23.72 10.69
CA VAL A 207 7.51 -22.58 9.80
C VAL A 207 8.57 -21.48 9.95
N PRO A 208 8.84 -20.92 11.15
CA PRO A 208 9.91 -19.92 11.30
C PRO A 208 11.31 -20.48 11.02
N HIS A 209 11.56 -21.77 11.26
CA HIS A 209 12.84 -22.40 10.95
C HIS A 209 13.10 -22.51 9.44
N LYS A 210 12.08 -22.88 8.65
CA LYS A 210 12.18 -23.03 7.19
C LYS A 210 11.56 -21.87 6.41
N GLY A 211 11.28 -20.74 7.08
CA GLY A 211 10.52 -19.63 6.52
C GLY A 211 11.08 -19.11 5.20
N GLU A 212 12.39 -18.91 5.11
CA GLU A 212 13.07 -18.47 3.88
C GLU A 212 12.84 -19.43 2.70
N LYS A 213 13.03 -20.74 2.93
CA LYS A 213 12.84 -21.76 1.89
C LYS A 213 11.37 -21.88 1.48
N MET A 214 10.44 -21.77 2.43
CA MET A 214 9.01 -21.80 2.15
C MET A 214 8.55 -20.55 1.41
N ALA A 215 9.04 -19.36 1.79
CA ALA A 215 8.76 -18.11 1.10
C ALA A 215 9.27 -18.15 -0.34
N ARG A 216 10.52 -18.59 -0.57
CA ARG A 216 11.08 -18.74 -1.92
C ARG A 216 10.24 -19.67 -2.78
N GLN A 217 9.84 -20.82 -2.24
CA GLN A 217 8.99 -21.78 -2.95
C GLN A 217 7.59 -21.20 -3.24
N ALA A 218 7.00 -20.47 -2.30
CA ALA A 218 5.69 -19.84 -2.48
C ALA A 218 5.74 -18.78 -3.60
N VAL A 219 6.73 -17.90 -3.58
CA VAL A 219 6.94 -16.88 -4.62
C VAL A 219 7.17 -17.55 -5.97
N LYS A 220 8.03 -18.57 -6.03
CA LYS A 220 8.27 -19.34 -7.26
C LYS A 220 7.00 -19.97 -7.84
N ILE A 221 6.14 -20.54 -6.99
CA ILE A 221 4.86 -21.09 -7.42
C ILE A 221 3.95 -19.98 -7.96
N MET A 222 3.86 -18.85 -7.27
CA MET A 222 3.06 -17.70 -7.71
C MET A 222 3.54 -17.16 -9.05
N THR A 223 4.84 -16.91 -9.21
CA THR A 223 5.43 -16.36 -10.44
C THR A 223 5.38 -17.35 -11.61
N ARG A 224 5.42 -18.67 -11.36
CA ARG A 224 5.33 -19.65 -12.45
C ARG A 224 3.91 -20.00 -12.85
N GLN A 225 2.98 -20.06 -11.91
CA GLN A 225 1.63 -20.60 -12.15
C GLN A 225 0.55 -19.52 -12.25
N LEU A 226 0.73 -18.37 -11.61
CA LEU A 226 -0.31 -17.34 -11.51
C LEU A 226 0.01 -16.07 -12.31
N MET A 227 1.29 -15.67 -12.39
CA MET A 227 1.68 -14.41 -13.04
C MET A 227 3.11 -14.48 -13.59
N GLN A 228 3.25 -14.48 -14.91
CA GLN A 228 4.57 -14.36 -15.55
C GLN A 228 5.03 -12.90 -15.56
N VAL A 229 6.24 -12.65 -15.05
CA VAL A 229 6.83 -11.31 -14.99
C VAL A 229 6.93 -10.69 -16.39
N SER A 230 7.38 -11.48 -17.37
CA SER A 230 7.45 -11.09 -18.78
C SER A 230 6.10 -10.65 -19.35
N GLU A 231 4.99 -11.25 -18.92
CA GLU A 231 3.65 -10.84 -19.34
C GLU A 231 3.28 -9.47 -18.76
N VAL A 232 3.68 -9.17 -17.53
CA VAL A 232 3.43 -7.86 -16.91
C VAL A 232 4.29 -6.78 -17.57
N PHE A 233 5.58 -7.05 -17.77
CA PHE A 233 6.51 -6.10 -18.37
C PHE A 233 6.28 -5.90 -19.89
N SER A 234 5.73 -6.90 -20.59
CA SER A 234 5.36 -6.72 -22.01
C SER A 234 4.22 -5.71 -22.21
N ARG A 235 3.43 -5.42 -21.17
CA ARG A 235 2.37 -4.39 -21.20
C ARG A 235 2.88 -2.97 -20.98
N ILE A 236 4.14 -2.80 -20.56
CA ILE A 236 4.73 -1.48 -20.30
C ILE A 236 5.26 -0.94 -21.62
N GLU A 237 4.72 0.15 -22.16
CA GLU A 237 5.21 0.77 -23.40
C GLU A 237 6.51 1.57 -23.15
N PRO A 238 7.60 1.36 -23.91
CA PRO A 238 8.90 1.96 -23.58
C PRO A 238 8.88 3.48 -23.81
N ALA A 239 8.15 3.93 -24.84
CA ALA A 239 7.95 5.35 -25.13
C ALA A 239 7.23 6.09 -23.98
N GLU A 240 6.28 5.44 -23.32
CA GLU A 240 5.58 6.01 -22.16
C GLU A 240 6.52 6.12 -20.96
N VAL A 241 7.36 5.10 -20.73
CA VAL A 241 8.39 5.13 -19.69
C VAL A 241 9.39 6.25 -19.90
N VAL A 242 9.85 6.45 -21.15
CA VAL A 242 10.76 7.56 -21.49
C VAL A 242 10.12 8.91 -21.20
N LYS A 243 8.86 9.10 -21.60
CA LYS A 243 8.14 10.36 -21.38
C LYS A 243 8.04 10.74 -19.90
N GLU A 244 7.83 9.76 -19.03
CA GLU A 244 7.75 9.99 -17.58
C GLU A 244 9.14 10.18 -16.93
N LEU A 245 10.18 9.53 -17.46
CA LEU A 245 11.54 9.65 -16.94
C LEU A 245 12.28 10.90 -17.45
N GLU A 246 11.97 11.38 -18.65
CA GLU A 246 12.61 12.51 -19.33
C GLU A 246 12.81 13.75 -18.44
N PRO A 247 11.79 14.29 -17.74
CA PRO A 247 11.97 15.49 -16.91
C PRO A 247 12.94 15.26 -15.74
N ILE A 248 12.93 14.07 -15.12
CA ILE A 248 13.83 13.72 -14.02
C ILE A 248 15.25 13.55 -14.56
N LEU A 249 15.38 12.92 -15.72
CA LEU A 249 16.63 12.66 -16.38
C LEU A 249 17.33 13.95 -16.80
N PHE A 250 16.61 14.93 -17.35
CA PHE A 250 17.19 16.21 -17.79
C PHE A 250 17.75 17.05 -16.64
N ASN A 251 17.16 16.93 -15.44
CA ASN A 251 17.68 17.56 -14.23
C ASN A 251 18.95 16.86 -13.71
N THR A 252 19.08 15.55 -13.95
CA THR A 252 20.17 14.73 -13.39
C THR A 252 21.35 14.60 -14.37
N ILE A 253 21.10 14.62 -15.68
CA ILE A 253 22.11 14.44 -16.74
C ILE A 253 23.26 15.42 -16.60
N GLN A 254 22.98 16.69 -16.28
CA GLN A 254 24.03 17.69 -16.15
C GLN A 254 25.03 17.28 -15.06
N THR A 255 24.53 16.93 -13.89
CA THR A 255 25.35 16.45 -12.77
C THR A 255 26.10 15.16 -13.12
N VAL A 256 25.44 14.20 -13.78
CA VAL A 256 26.05 12.92 -14.15
C VAL A 256 27.16 13.10 -15.20
N VAL A 257 26.95 13.97 -16.19
CA VAL A 257 27.96 14.28 -17.22
C VAL A 257 29.16 14.97 -16.59
N GLU A 258 28.94 15.93 -15.68
CA GLU A 258 30.01 16.58 -14.94
C GLU A 258 30.80 15.58 -14.09
N ASP A 259 30.13 14.71 -13.33
CA ASP A 259 30.75 13.67 -12.51
C ASP A 259 31.55 12.67 -13.35
N MET A 260 31.00 12.23 -14.49
CA MET A 260 31.67 11.35 -15.44
C MET A 260 32.90 12.01 -16.06
N ALA A 261 32.79 13.28 -16.46
CA ALA A 261 33.90 14.02 -17.06
C ALA A 261 35.05 14.21 -16.06
N LEU A 262 34.74 14.54 -14.80
CA LEU A 262 35.73 14.65 -13.73
C LEU A 262 36.37 13.30 -13.39
N LYS A 263 35.62 12.19 -13.48
CA LYS A 263 36.13 10.84 -13.19
C LYS A 263 37.06 10.31 -14.27
N TYR A 264 36.72 10.47 -15.54
CA TYR A 264 37.48 9.86 -16.64
C TYR A 264 38.49 10.79 -17.29
N SER A 265 38.25 12.10 -17.34
CA SER A 265 39.11 13.05 -18.04
C SER A 265 39.08 14.45 -17.42
N PRO A 266 39.56 14.60 -16.16
CA PRO A 266 39.48 15.87 -15.43
C PRO A 266 40.30 16.99 -16.09
N GLU A 267 41.48 16.68 -16.64
CA GLU A 267 42.34 17.67 -17.28
C GLU A 267 41.69 18.26 -18.54
N LEU A 268 41.07 17.41 -19.37
CA LEU A 268 40.37 17.87 -20.57
C LEU A 268 39.13 18.69 -20.20
N TRP A 269 38.38 18.25 -19.20
CA TRP A 269 37.20 18.97 -18.73
C TRP A 269 37.53 20.35 -18.17
N ALA A 270 38.67 20.52 -17.47
CA ALA A 270 39.08 21.82 -16.93
C ALA A 270 39.42 22.85 -18.02
N VAL A 271 39.97 22.40 -19.15
CA VAL A 271 40.45 23.27 -20.25
C VAL A 271 39.33 23.62 -21.24
N LEU A 272 38.23 22.86 -21.27
CA LEU A 272 37.12 23.10 -22.19
C LEU A 272 36.38 24.43 -21.90
N PRO A 273 36.10 25.26 -22.92
CA PRO A 273 35.24 26.43 -22.78
C PRO A 273 33.82 26.07 -22.36
N ALA A 274 33.15 26.95 -21.60
CA ALA A 274 31.79 26.71 -21.09
C ALA A 274 30.78 26.34 -22.19
N LYS A 275 30.87 26.99 -23.36
CA LYS A 275 30.00 26.70 -24.51
C LYS A 275 30.11 25.25 -25.00
N VAL A 276 31.31 24.67 -25.01
CA VAL A 276 31.51 23.29 -25.47
C VAL A 276 30.97 22.30 -24.44
N LYS A 277 31.07 22.64 -23.15
CA LYS A 277 30.48 21.83 -22.07
C LYS A 277 28.95 21.80 -22.17
N GLU A 278 28.34 22.97 -22.40
CA GLU A 278 26.90 23.09 -22.64
C GLU A 278 26.47 22.27 -23.87
N GLU A 279 27.20 22.37 -24.98
CA GLU A 279 26.92 21.61 -26.21
C GLU A 279 27.02 20.09 -26.00
N ILE A 280 28.01 19.62 -25.23
CA ILE A 280 28.11 18.19 -24.86
C ILE A 280 26.90 17.76 -24.04
N VAL A 281 26.50 18.55 -23.04
CA VAL A 281 25.34 18.24 -22.20
C VAL A 281 24.05 18.24 -23.01
N GLU A 282 23.87 19.20 -23.91
CA GLU A 282 22.71 19.28 -24.80
C GLU A 282 22.64 18.08 -25.73
N LYS A 283 23.76 17.68 -26.34
CA LYS A 283 23.84 16.49 -27.19
C LYS A 283 23.52 15.20 -26.43
N VAL A 284 24.00 15.06 -25.20
CA VAL A 284 23.64 13.90 -24.36
C VAL A 284 22.15 13.91 -24.04
N LYS A 285 21.55 15.08 -23.76
CA LYS A 285 20.10 15.19 -23.54
C LYS A 285 19.30 14.76 -24.76
N GLU A 286 19.73 15.14 -25.96
CA GLU A 286 19.07 14.74 -27.21
C GLU A 286 19.17 13.23 -27.48
N GLU A 287 20.32 12.62 -27.18
CA GLU A 287 20.56 11.19 -27.44
C GLU A 287 20.01 10.26 -26.34
N SER A 288 19.75 10.78 -25.13
CA SER A 288 19.34 9.98 -23.96
C SER A 288 17.99 9.26 -24.13
N PRO A 289 16.91 9.89 -24.62
CA PRO A 289 15.61 9.24 -24.79
C PRO A 289 15.68 7.97 -25.64
N ALA A 290 16.38 8.02 -26.78
CA ALA A 290 16.52 6.89 -27.69
C ALA A 290 17.30 5.72 -27.07
N HIS A 291 18.33 6.02 -26.27
CA HIS A 291 19.08 4.98 -25.55
C HIS A 291 18.27 4.35 -24.43
N ILE A 292 17.48 5.13 -23.68
CA ILE A 292 16.62 4.58 -22.63
C ILE A 292 15.52 3.71 -23.23
N GLU A 293 14.95 4.11 -24.36
CA GLU A 293 13.97 3.30 -25.08
C GLU A 293 14.57 1.95 -25.48
N ALA A 294 15.78 1.96 -26.08
CA ALA A 294 16.49 0.74 -26.45
C ALA A 294 16.82 -0.14 -25.23
N LEU A 295 17.27 0.47 -24.12
CA LEU A 295 17.53 -0.24 -22.87
C LEU A 295 16.25 -0.85 -22.28
N MET A 296 15.12 -0.13 -22.33
CA MET A 296 13.86 -0.69 -21.85
C MET A 296 13.35 -1.82 -22.72
N ASP A 297 13.57 -1.76 -24.03
CA ASP A 297 13.22 -2.88 -24.91
C ASP A 297 14.12 -4.10 -24.64
N GLU A 298 15.41 -3.90 -24.37
CA GLU A 298 16.33 -4.97 -23.96
C GLU A 298 15.91 -5.59 -22.62
N ILE A 299 15.53 -4.77 -21.63
CA ILE A 299 15.03 -5.23 -20.32
C ILE A 299 13.72 -6.01 -20.49
N ARG A 300 12.81 -5.54 -21.34
CA ARG A 300 11.56 -6.25 -21.63
C ARG A 300 11.83 -7.64 -22.21
N ASN A 301 12.78 -7.76 -23.13
CA ASN A 301 13.13 -9.02 -23.78
C ASN A 301 13.90 -9.98 -22.86
N ASN A 302 14.65 -9.46 -21.88
CA ASN A 302 15.50 -10.25 -20.98
C ASN A 302 15.14 -10.07 -19.49
N ILE A 303 13.85 -9.87 -19.17
CA ILE A 303 13.44 -9.52 -17.80
C ILE A 303 13.79 -10.58 -16.76
N GLU A 304 13.81 -11.86 -17.15
CA GLU A 304 14.12 -12.97 -16.23
C GLU A 304 15.57 -12.97 -15.76
N ASP A 305 16.50 -12.45 -16.57
CA ASP A 305 17.92 -12.35 -16.24
C ASP A 305 18.23 -11.06 -15.45
N VAL A 306 17.45 -10.00 -15.68
CA VAL A 306 17.66 -8.68 -15.07
C VAL A 306 16.96 -8.55 -13.72
N PHE A 307 15.83 -9.24 -13.51
CA PHE A 307 14.94 -9.00 -12.37
C PHE A 307 14.57 -10.29 -11.60
N ASP A 308 15.27 -10.54 -10.48
CA ASP A 308 14.96 -11.65 -9.57
C ASP A 308 13.94 -11.24 -8.49
N ILE A 309 12.65 -11.48 -8.79
CA ILE A 309 11.56 -11.26 -7.83
C ILE A 309 11.66 -12.21 -6.63
N GLU A 310 12.11 -13.45 -6.84
CA GLU A 310 12.19 -14.45 -5.78
C GLU A 310 13.11 -13.96 -4.67
N ASP A 311 14.29 -13.46 -5.03
CA ASP A 311 15.26 -12.98 -4.05
C ASP A 311 14.84 -11.66 -3.37
N MET A 312 14.23 -10.74 -4.12
CA MET A 312 13.74 -9.48 -3.57
C MET A 312 12.68 -9.70 -2.49
N VAL A 313 11.68 -10.54 -2.77
CA VAL A 313 10.58 -10.80 -1.83
C VAL A 313 11.10 -11.57 -0.63
N VAL A 314 11.93 -12.59 -0.83
CA VAL A 314 12.50 -13.39 0.27
C VAL A 314 13.36 -12.52 1.18
N THR A 315 14.19 -11.64 0.63
CA THR A 315 15.04 -10.72 1.40
C THR A 315 14.20 -9.78 2.26
N ASN A 316 13.15 -9.19 1.69
CA ASN A 316 12.25 -8.31 2.44
C ASN A 316 11.45 -9.06 3.52
N MET A 317 10.93 -10.25 3.22
CA MET A 317 10.21 -11.06 4.20
C MET A 317 11.11 -11.56 5.33
N CYS A 318 12.39 -11.87 5.06
CA CYS A 318 13.34 -12.28 6.10
C CYS A 318 13.82 -11.13 6.97
N LYS A 319 13.78 -9.89 6.44
CA LYS A 319 14.11 -8.66 7.18
C LYS A 319 13.00 -8.27 8.18
N ASP A 320 11.75 -8.61 7.88
CA ASP A 320 10.56 -8.32 8.70
C ASP A 320 10.24 -9.45 9.72
N LYS A 321 11.23 -9.85 10.52
CA LYS A 321 11.11 -10.90 11.54
C LYS A 321 10.51 -10.44 12.87
#